data_AF-A0A2D7XER2-F1
#
_entry.id   AF-A0A2D7XER2-F1
#
_cell.length_a   1.000
_cell.length_b   1.000
_cell.length_c   1.000
_cell.angle_alpha   90.00
_cell.angle_beta   90.00
_cell.angle_gamma   90.00
#
_symmetry.space_group_name_H-M   'P 1'
#
loop_
_entity.id
_entity.type
_entity.pdbx_description
1 polymer ?
#
loop_
_entity_poly.entity_id
_entity_poly.type
_entity_poly.pdbx_seq_one_letter_code
_entity_poly.pdbx_strand_id
1 'polypeptide(L)'
;AAGNVGDMLYFGTGTPTLAGQITAVNVNAQAGINQLVVDTTVTGGNMPPQPSYFVVARNQVAESHGVLGHYALTTLTHPGTTQGELFAVQSDVMKSYP
;
A
#
# COMPACT_ATOMS: atom_id res chain seq x y z
N ALA A 1 12.42 -0.30 -0.33
CA ALA A 1 11.90 -1.21 0.71
C ALA A 1 11.85 -2.62 0.13
N ALA A 2 12.30 -3.63 0.86
CA ALA A 2 12.29 -5.02 0.40
C ALA A 2 10.86 -5.61 0.57
N GLY A 3 9.94 -5.26 -0.33
CA GLY A 3 8.55 -5.75 -0.35
C GLY A 3 7.68 -5.36 0.87
N ASN A 4 6.37 -5.47 0.70
CA ASN A 4 5.38 -5.33 1.78
C ASN A 4 4.69 -6.69 2.01
N VAL A 5 4.06 -6.86 3.17
CA VAL A 5 3.18 -8.01 3.42
C VAL A 5 2.03 -8.00 2.40
N GLY A 6 1.85 -9.11 1.71
CA GLY A 6 0.85 -9.27 0.63
C GLY A 6 1.41 -9.12 -0.78
N ASP A 7 2.66 -8.66 -0.95
CA ASP A 7 3.38 -8.67 -2.23
C ASP A 7 3.81 -10.10 -2.61
N MET A 8 4.01 -10.34 -3.91
CA MET A 8 4.48 -11.63 -4.42
C MET A 8 5.99 -11.58 -4.66
N LEU A 9 6.71 -12.54 -4.09
CA LEU A 9 8.15 -12.70 -4.28
C LEU A 9 8.44 -13.65 -5.43
N TYR A 10 9.33 -13.25 -6.33
CA TYR A 10 9.86 -14.06 -7.42
C TYR A 10 11.37 -14.23 -7.26
N PHE A 11 11.90 -15.33 -7.76
CA PHE A 11 13.34 -15.62 -7.79
C PHE A 11 13.76 -16.14 -9.15
N GLY A 12 15.04 -15.99 -9.50
CA GLY A 12 15.57 -16.62 -10.69
C GLY A 12 17.06 -16.36 -10.93
N THR A 13 17.56 -16.96 -12.00
CA THR A 13 18.87 -16.69 -12.61
C THR A 13 18.73 -16.20 -14.06
N GLY A 14 17.48 -16.11 -14.55
CA GLY A 14 17.11 -15.68 -15.89
C GLY A 14 15.65 -15.22 -15.89
N THR A 15 14.70 -16.09 -16.23
CA THR A 15 13.26 -15.79 -16.12
C THR A 15 12.78 -15.93 -14.66
N PRO A 16 12.09 -14.93 -14.10
CA PRO A 16 11.58 -15.01 -12.73
C PRO A 16 10.53 -16.11 -12.56
N THR A 17 10.70 -16.93 -11.53
CA THR A 17 9.75 -17.95 -11.07
C THR A 17 9.13 -17.49 -9.75
N LEU A 18 7.86 -17.78 -9.53
CA LEU A 18 7.16 -17.39 -8.31
C LEU A 18 7.74 -18.16 -7.11
N ALA A 19 8.19 -17.44 -6.09
CA ALA A 19 8.55 -18.00 -4.79
C ALA A 19 7.30 -18.23 -3.95
N GLY A 20 6.51 -17.17 -3.80
CA GLY A 20 5.34 -17.17 -2.94
C GLY A 20 4.87 -15.77 -2.54
N GLN A 21 3.93 -15.69 -1.60
CA GLN A 21 3.47 -14.41 -1.04
C GLN A 21 4.26 -14.04 0.22
N ILE A 22 4.65 -12.77 0.35
CA ILE A 22 5.29 -12.25 1.56
C ILE A 22 4.24 -12.14 2.68
N THR A 23 4.47 -12.82 3.79
CA THR A 23 3.57 -12.84 4.95
C THR A 23 4.12 -12.04 6.14
N ALA A 24 5.43 -11.84 6.22
CA ALA A 24 6.04 -10.95 7.20
C ALA A 24 7.35 -10.34 6.70
N VAL A 25 7.65 -9.12 7.15
CA VAL A 25 8.92 -8.42 6.93
C VAL A 25 9.48 -8.04 8.30
N ASN A 26 10.53 -8.75 8.72
CA ASN A 26 11.13 -8.59 10.04
C ASN A 26 12.45 -7.83 9.90
N VAL A 27 12.46 -6.57 10.37
CA VAL A 27 13.65 -5.71 10.34
C VAL A 27 13.98 -5.24 11.74
N ASN A 28 15.10 -5.71 12.26
CA ASN A 28 15.74 -5.17 13.46
C ASN A 28 17.26 -5.18 13.23
N ALA A 29 17.77 -4.08 12.68
CA ALA A 29 19.18 -3.94 12.31
C ALA A 29 20.12 -4.05 13.53
N GLN A 30 19.69 -3.61 14.71
CA GLN A 30 20.48 -3.67 15.94
C GLN A 30 20.64 -5.11 16.46
N ALA A 31 19.63 -5.95 16.23
CA ALA A 31 19.68 -7.39 16.53
C ALA A 31 20.16 -8.24 15.34
N GLY A 32 20.59 -7.61 14.23
CA GLY A 32 21.04 -8.32 13.01
C GLY A 32 19.93 -9.02 12.22
N ILE A 33 18.66 -8.67 12.45
CA ILE A 33 17.51 -9.31 11.79
C ILE A 33 17.12 -8.49 10.56
N ASN A 34 17.10 -9.14 9.40
CA ASN A 34 16.57 -8.61 8.15
C ASN A 34 16.05 -9.77 7.31
N GLN A 35 14.80 -10.17 7.55
CA GLN A 35 14.22 -11.41 7.02
C GLN A 35 12.86 -11.13 6.37
N LEU A 36 12.62 -11.76 5.23
CA LEU A 36 11.30 -11.90 4.65
C LEU A 36 10.78 -13.31 4.94
N VAL A 37 9.54 -13.40 5.43
CA VAL A 37 8.82 -14.67 5.57
C VAL A 37 7.86 -14.78 4.39
N VAL A 38 7.92 -15.91 3.68
CA VAL A 38 7.22 -16.13 2.42
C VAL A 38 6.42 -17.43 2.50
N ASP A 39 5.14 -17.35 2.18
CA ASP A 39 4.29 -18.53 1.99
C ASP A 39 4.49 -19.06 0.56
N THR A 40 5.17 -20.20 0.47
CA THR A 40 5.46 -20.90 -0.79
C THR A 40 4.36 -21.87 -1.21
N THR A 41 3.31 -22.03 -0.40
CA THR A 41 2.19 -22.95 -0.68
C THR A 41 1.15 -22.36 -1.63
N VAL A 42 1.28 -21.07 -1.99
CA VAL A 42 0.45 -20.42 -3.00
C VAL A 42 0.57 -21.15 -4.35
N THR A 43 -0.49 -21.11 -5.16
CA THR A 43 -0.51 -21.78 -6.47
C THR A 43 0.66 -21.31 -7.35
N GLY A 44 1.53 -22.26 -7.74
CA GLY A 44 2.72 -21.98 -8.54
C GLY A 44 3.94 -21.48 -7.75
N GLY A 45 3.87 -21.47 -6.41
CA GLY A 45 4.99 -21.15 -5.53
C GLY A 45 6.02 -22.27 -5.44
N ASN A 46 7.31 -21.90 -5.42
CA ASN A 46 8.43 -22.82 -5.32
C ASN A 46 9.52 -22.28 -4.39
N MET A 47 10.21 -23.18 -3.69
CA MET A 47 11.38 -22.80 -2.89
C MET A 47 12.59 -22.50 -3.78
N PRO A 48 13.35 -21.41 -3.55
CA PRO A 48 14.54 -21.09 -4.32
C PRO A 48 15.63 -22.15 -4.13
N PRO A 49 16.14 -22.79 -5.20
CA PRO A 49 17.06 -23.92 -5.06
C PRO A 49 18.53 -23.53 -4.83
N GLN A 50 18.93 -22.27 -5.01
CA GLN A 50 20.33 -21.77 -5.00
C GLN A 50 20.37 -20.23 -4.87
N PRO A 51 21.55 -19.58 -4.66
CA PRO A 51 21.63 -18.12 -4.68
C PRO A 51 21.08 -17.57 -5.99
N SER A 52 19.95 -16.90 -5.88
CA SER A 52 19.16 -16.37 -6.98
C SER A 52 18.96 -14.88 -6.72
N TYR A 53 18.74 -14.10 -7.77
CA TYR A 53 18.23 -12.76 -7.56
C TYR A 53 16.76 -12.86 -7.13
N PHE A 54 16.29 -11.85 -6.40
CA PHE A 54 14.90 -11.75 -5.96
C PHE A 54 14.24 -10.50 -6.55
N VAL A 55 13.00 -10.64 -7.00
CA VAL A 55 12.17 -9.55 -7.51
C VAL A 55 10.83 -9.58 -6.80
N VAL A 56 10.34 -8.42 -6.39
CA VAL A 56 9.04 -8.29 -5.73
C VAL A 56 8.05 -7.70 -6.72
N ALA A 57 6.97 -8.43 -6.99
CA ALA A 57 5.79 -7.90 -7.67
C ALA A 57 4.87 -7.25 -6.64
N ARG A 58 4.72 -5.93 -6.77
CA ARG A 58 3.99 -5.09 -5.82
C ARG A 58 2.48 -5.29 -5.96
N ASN A 59 1.81 -5.47 -4.84
CA ASN A 59 0.37 -5.56 -4.75
C ASN A 59 -0.22 -4.19 -4.38
N GLN A 60 -1.07 -3.63 -5.24
CA GLN A 60 -1.69 -2.31 -5.03
C GLN A 60 -2.51 -2.24 -3.74
N VAL A 61 -3.09 -3.36 -3.28
CA VAL A 61 -3.83 -3.43 -2.01
C VAL A 61 -2.86 -3.44 -0.83
N ALA A 62 -1.74 -4.15 -0.93
CA ALA A 62 -0.69 -4.16 0.10
C ALA A 62 0.05 -2.82 0.20
N GLU A 63 0.09 -2.05 -0.88
CA GLU A 63 0.62 -0.68 -0.93
C GLU A 63 -0.43 0.36 -0.48
N SER A 64 -1.70 -0.03 -0.39
CA SER A 64 -2.78 0.88 -0.05
C SER A 64 -2.79 1.14 1.45
N HIS A 65 -2.40 2.34 1.82
CA HIS A 65 -2.59 2.87 3.17
C HIS A 65 -4.04 3.37 3.38
N GLY A 66 -4.97 2.88 2.56
CA GLY A 66 -6.30 3.42 2.39
C GLY A 66 -6.28 4.71 1.55
N VAL A 67 -7.30 4.90 0.72
CA VAL A 67 -7.67 6.25 0.31
C VAL A 67 -8.23 6.92 1.55
N LEU A 68 -7.40 7.68 2.27
CA LEU A 68 -7.89 8.74 3.14
C LEU A 68 -8.43 9.82 2.20
N GLY A 69 -9.69 9.66 1.81
CA GLY A 69 -10.41 10.67 1.05
C GLY A 69 -10.61 11.91 1.91
N HIS A 70 -10.50 13.10 1.30
CA HIS A 70 -10.91 14.33 1.97
C HIS A 70 -12.44 14.35 2.03
N TYR A 71 -13.00 14.54 3.23
CA TYR A 71 -14.43 14.71 3.44
C TYR A 71 -14.69 16.12 3.98
N ALA A 72 -15.48 16.90 3.26
CA ALA A 72 -15.93 18.21 3.67
C ALA A 72 -17.46 18.21 3.80
N LEU A 73 -17.96 18.56 4.99
CA LEU A 73 -19.38 18.74 5.26
C LEU A 73 -19.64 20.19 5.62
N THR A 74 -20.41 20.89 4.77
CA THR A 74 -20.84 22.27 5.02
C THR A 74 -22.32 22.27 5.33
N THR A 75 -22.69 22.63 6.57
CA THR A 75 -24.09 22.83 6.97
C THR A 75 -24.37 24.32 7.10
N LEU A 76 -25.39 24.81 6.39
CA LEU A 76 -25.82 26.20 6.42
C LEU A 76 -27.26 26.26 6.93
N THR A 77 -27.49 27.04 7.98
CA THR A 77 -28.81 27.18 8.60
C THR A 77 -29.16 28.65 8.73
N HIS A 78 -30.34 29.06 8.23
CA HIS A 78 -30.88 30.42 8.39
C HIS A 78 -32.12 30.39 9.30
N PRO A 79 -32.05 30.89 10.55
CA PRO A 79 -33.17 30.89 11.49
C PRO A 79 -34.06 32.15 11.41
N GLY A 80 -33.82 33.06 10.47
CA GLY A 80 -34.49 34.37 10.43
C GLY A 80 -35.89 34.37 9.81
N THR A 81 -36.65 35.44 10.05
CA THR A 81 -37.99 35.67 9.48
C THR A 81 -37.98 36.53 8.20
N THR A 82 -36.81 36.97 7.74
CA THR A 82 -36.60 37.80 6.54
C THR A 82 -35.68 37.07 5.54
N GLN A 83 -35.71 37.49 4.27
CA GLN A 83 -34.87 36.91 3.21
C GLN A 83 -33.39 37.21 3.44
N GLY A 84 -32.55 36.18 3.23
CA GLY A 84 -31.10 36.30 3.13
C GLY A 84 -30.63 35.65 1.82
N GLU A 85 -29.60 36.22 1.19
CA GLU A 85 -29.04 35.73 -0.07
C GLU A 85 -27.66 35.12 0.15
N LEU A 86 -27.46 33.90 -0.37
CA LEU A 86 -26.16 33.23 -0.40
C LEU A 86 -25.62 33.27 -1.83
N PHE A 87 -24.41 33.79 -2.00
CA PHE A 87 -23.81 33.96 -3.32
C PHE A 87 -22.85 32.83 -3.71
N ALA A 88 -22.05 32.30 -2.77
CA ALA A 88 -21.20 31.15 -3.04
C ALA A 88 -20.70 30.46 -1.75
N VAL A 89 -20.42 29.17 -1.87
CA VAL A 89 -19.63 28.37 -0.92
C VAL A 89 -18.53 27.70 -1.73
N GLN A 90 -17.28 28.03 -1.44
CA GLN A 90 -16.12 27.49 -2.15
C GLN A 90 -15.23 26.69 -1.20
N SER A 91 -14.76 25.54 -1.66
CA SER A 91 -13.75 24.72 -0.99
C SER A 91 -12.67 24.36 -2.01
N ASP A 92 -11.42 24.70 -1.70
CA ASP A 92 -10.25 24.36 -2.51
C ASP A 92 -9.47 23.25 -1.80
N VAL A 93 -9.26 22.11 -2.48
CA VAL A 93 -8.44 21.00 -2.00
C VAL A 93 -7.28 20.80 -2.96
N MET A 94 -6.06 20.89 -2.43
CA MET A 94 -4.83 20.70 -3.19
C MET A 94 -4.17 19.40 -2.76
N LYS A 95 -3.77 18.57 -3.73
CA LYS A 95 -2.89 17.42 -3.47
C LYS A 95 -1.46 17.96 -3.34
N SER A 96 -0.86 17.91 -2.15
CA SER A 96 0.57 18.19 -2.01
C SER A 96 1.36 16.98 -2.55
N TYR A 97 2.08 17.17 -3.65
CA TYR A 97 3.07 16.18 -4.09
C TYR A 97 4.29 16.32 -3.16
N PRO A 98 4.76 15.24 -2.52
CA PRO A 98 6.05 15.24 -1.83
C PRO A 98 7.23 15.39 -2.79
#